data_AF-A0A8S3D7N8-F1
#
_entry.id   AF-A0A8S3D7N8-F1
#
_cell.length_a   1.000
_cell.length_b   1.000
_cell.length_c   1.000
_cell.angle_alpha   90.00
_cell.angle_beta   90.00
_cell.angle_gamma   90.00
#
_symmetry.space_group_name_H-M   'P 1'
#
loop_
_entity.id
_entity.type
_entity.pdbx_description
1 polymer ?
#
loop_
_entity_poly.entity_id
_entity_poly.type
_entity_poly.pdbx_seq_one_letter_code
_entity_poly.pdbx_strand_id
1 'polypeptide(L)' 'RCGKDRNDKEDHNLCEIKCHHCDGPHTSTGYSCSFIQQYRREPVLELRNHPDLFPAEAAIIHTN' A
#
# COMPACT_ATOMS: atom_id res chain seq x y z
N ARG A 1 1.16 -12.90 7.45
CA ARG A 1 1.44 -14.33 7.18
C ARG A 1 0.27 -15.15 7.72
N CYS A 2 -0.10 -16.26 7.08
CA CYS A 2 -1.29 -17.06 7.44
C CYS A 2 -1.11 -18.00 8.64
N GLY A 3 0.06 -17.98 9.30
CA GLY A 3 0.35 -18.80 10.49
C GLY A 3 0.75 -20.24 10.23
N LYS A 4 0.69 -20.71 8.97
CA LYS A 4 1.18 -22.04 8.57
C LYS A 4 2.71 -22.09 8.48
N ASP A 5 3.27 -23.30 8.63
CA ASP A 5 4.70 -23.55 8.46
C ASP A 5 5.10 -23.26 7.01
N ARG A 6 6.20 -22.54 6.82
CA ARG A 6 6.74 -22.22 5.49
C ARG A 6 7.18 -23.46 4.71
N ASN A 7 7.47 -24.56 5.40
CA ASN A 7 8.03 -25.79 4.84
C ASN A 7 7.01 -26.92 4.66
N ASP A 8 5.71 -26.66 4.83
CA ASP A 8 4.65 -27.68 4.69
C ASP A 8 4.40 -28.13 3.23
N LYS A 9 5.22 -27.65 2.29
CA LYS A 9 5.15 -27.91 0.83
C LYS A 9 3.90 -27.34 0.16
N GLU A 10 3.05 -26.58 0.87
CA GLU A 10 1.93 -25.87 0.27
C GLU A 10 2.34 -24.50 -0.28
N ASP A 11 1.69 -24.08 -1.36
CA ASP A 11 1.83 -22.72 -1.86
C ASP A 11 0.96 -21.76 -1.02
N HIS A 12 1.62 -20.99 -0.15
CA HIS A 12 0.97 -20.01 0.72
C HIS A 12 0.61 -18.71 0.01
N ASN A 13 0.85 -18.57 -1.29
CA ASN A 13 0.56 -17.38 -2.08
C ASN A 13 -0.94 -17.02 -2.14
N LEU A 14 -1.81 -17.99 -1.88
CA LEU A 14 -3.26 -17.81 -1.88
C LEU A 14 -3.87 -17.92 -0.47
N CYS A 15 -3.06 -18.03 0.56
CA CYS A 15 -3.58 -18.07 1.92
C CYS A 15 -4.23 -16.74 2.29
N GLU A 16 -5.39 -16.85 2.93
CA GLU A 16 -6.07 -15.72 3.54
C GLU A 16 -5.27 -15.24 4.76
N ILE A 17 -5.05 -13.94 4.85
CA ILE A 17 -4.38 -13.24 5.93
C ILE A 17 -5.27 -12.10 6.42
N LYS A 18 -5.31 -11.89 7.74
CA LYS A 18 -5.95 -10.71 8.32
C LYS A 18 -5.06 -9.48 8.13
N CYS A 19 -5.54 -8.46 7.45
CA CYS A 19 -4.83 -7.19 7.28
C CYS A 19 -4.89 -6.36 8.55
N HIS A 20 -3.76 -5.79 8.96
CA HIS A 20 -3.69 -4.93 10.15
C HIS A 20 -4.26 -3.52 9.93
N HIS A 21 -4.48 -3.11 8.68
CA HIS A 21 -4.94 -1.77 8.35
C HIS A 21 -6.46 -1.64 8.27
N CYS A 22 -7.14 -2.66 7.75
CA CYS A 22 -8.60 -2.67 7.61
C CYS A 22 -9.28 -3.77 8.42
N ASP A 23 -8.52 -4.57 9.19
CA ASP A 23 -8.97 -5.77 9.91
C ASP A 23 -9.63 -6.86 9.04
N GLY A 24 -9.67 -6.69 7.71
CA GLY A 24 -10.32 -7.60 6.76
C GLY A 24 -9.39 -8.72 6.23
N PRO A 25 -9.98 -9.74 5.57
CA PRO A 25 -9.23 -10.81 4.92
C PRO A 25 -8.63 -10.37 3.57
N HIS A 26 -7.40 -10.79 3.30
CA HIS A 26 -6.70 -10.58 2.03
C HIS A 26 -5.91 -11.83 1.64
N THR A 27 -5.63 -12.03 0.36
CA THR A 27 -4.66 -13.05 -0.04
C THR A 27 -3.24 -12.54 0.22
N SER A 28 -2.32 -13.46 0.55
CA SER A 28 -0.93 -13.11 0.86
C SER A 28 -0.19 -12.45 -0.31
N THR A 29 -0.57 -12.75 -1.56
CA THR A 29 -0.04 -12.12 -2.78
C THR A 29 -0.85 -10.93 -3.27
N GLY A 30 -2.17 -10.90 -3.00
CA GLY A 30 -3.07 -9.82 -3.39
C GLY A 30 -3.22 -8.79 -2.28
N TYR A 31 -2.19 -7.98 -2.06
CA TYR A 31 -2.22 -6.87 -1.10
C TYR A 31 -3.02 -5.66 -1.63
N SER A 32 -4.24 -5.89 -2.10
CA SER A 32 -5.19 -4.83 -2.50
C SER A 32 -6.05 -4.44 -1.29
N CYS A 33 -5.46 -3.71 -0.34
CA CYS A 33 -6.18 -3.16 0.80
C CYS A 33 -6.71 -1.77 0.44
N SER A 34 -8.03 -1.60 0.42
CA SER A 34 -8.70 -0.32 0.12
C SER A 34 -8.27 0.81 1.07
N PHE A 35 -8.08 0.49 2.35
CA PHE A 35 -7.59 1.44 3.35
C PHE A 35 -6.17 1.92 3.03
N ILE A 36 -5.23 1.01 2.74
CA ILE A 36 -3.88 1.40 2.31
C ILE A 36 -3.92 2.22 1.01
N GLN A 37 -4.78 1.84 0.06
CA GLN A 37 -4.94 2.58 -1.19
C GLN A 37 -5.45 4.00 -0.93
N GLN A 38 -6.36 4.21 0.02
CA GLN A 38 -6.80 5.52 0.44
C GLN A 38 -5.66 6.33 1.06
N TYR A 39 -4.93 5.76 2.04
CA TYR A 39 -3.77 6.42 2.67
C TYR A 39 -2.67 6.81 1.68
N ARG A 40 -2.50 6.06 0.59
CA ARG A 40 -1.56 6.43 -0.48
C ARG A 40 -2.06 7.57 -1.36
N ARG A 41 -3.37 7.75 -1.46
CA ARG A 41 -4.01 8.81 -2.28
C ARG A 41 -4.13 10.12 -1.52
N GLU A 42 -4.35 10.09 -0.21
CA GLU A 42 -4.56 11.28 0.62
C GLU A 42 -3.41 12.29 0.51
N PRO A 43 -2.12 11.91 0.66
CA PRO A 43 -1.01 12.84 0.51
C PRO A 43 -0.92 13.46 -0.89
N VAL A 44 -1.23 12.67 -1.93
CA VAL A 44 -1.21 13.17 -3.32
C VAL A 44 -2.34 14.17 -3.56
N LEU A 45 -3.52 13.91 -3.00
CA LEU A 45 -4.66 14.83 -3.08
C LEU A 45 -4.39 16.11 -2.28
N GLU A 46 -3.82 15.98 -1.09
CA GLU A 46 -3.43 17.11 -0.24
C GLU A 46 -2.39 17.99 -0.95
N LEU A 47 -1.33 17.39 -1.50
CA LEU A 47 -0.32 18.08 -2.30
C LEU A 47 -0.89 18.73 -3.58
N ARG A 48 -1.91 18.12 -4.21
CA ARG A 48 -2.59 18.70 -5.37
C ARG A 48 -3.43 19.93 -5.00
N ASN A 49 -4.05 19.92 -3.82
CA ASN A 49 -4.88 21.03 -3.32
C ASN A 49 -4.03 22.15 -2.69
N HIS A 50 -2.84 21.82 -2.21
CA HIS A 50 -1.88 22.71 -1.58
C HIS A 50 -0.51 22.61 -2.27
N PRO A 51 -0.39 23.09 -3.52
CA PRO A 51 0.85 23.02 -4.28
C PRO A 51 1.99 23.83 -3.64
N ASP A 52 1.68 24.73 -2.71
CA ASP A 52 2.61 25.47 -1.86
C ASP A 52 3.30 24.63 -0.79
N LEU A 53 2.73 23.45 -0.44
CA LEU A 53 3.36 22.48 0.46
C LEU A 53 4.41 21.61 -0.21
N PHE A 54 4.55 21.68 -1.55
CA PHE A 54 5.67 21.04 -2.23
C PHE A 54 6.97 21.72 -1.81
N PRO A 55 7.94 20.99 -1.23
CA PRO A 55 9.26 21.54 -0.99
C PRO A 55 9.83 22.01 -2.33
N ALA A 56 10.30 23.26 -2.39
CA ALA A 56 10.89 23.81 -3.61
C ALA A 56 12.06 22.97 -4.12
N GLU A 57 12.73 22.21 -3.23
CA GLU A 57 13.81 21.29 -3.56
C GLU A 57 13.33 19.99 -4.25
N ALA A 58 12.06 19.61 -4.08
CA ALA A 58 11.48 18.40 -4.65
C ALA A 58 10.90 18.61 -6.07
N ALA A 59 10.90 19.86 -6.56
CA ALA A 59 10.60 20.18 -7.95
C ALA A 59 11.76 19.71 -8.85
N ILE A 60 11.84 18.40 -9.08
CA ILE A 60 12.76 17.84 -10.06
C ILE A 60 12.33 18.40 -11.42
N ILE A 61 13.27 19.15 -11.97
CA ILE A 61 13.21 19.92 -13.19
C ILE A 61 12.85 18.98 -14.35
N HIS A 62 11.59 19.01 -14.81
CA HIS A 62 11.24 18.59 -16.17
C HIS A 62 11.67 19.69 -17.15
N THR A 63 12.98 19.85 -17.34
CA THR A 63 13.51 20.55 -18.52
C THR A 63 13.69 19.50 -19.60
N ASN A 64 12.93 19.68 -20.68
CA ASN A 64 13.12 19.01 -21.98
C ASN A 64 14.57 19.07 -22.46
#